data_AF-A0A496TK40-F1
#
_entry.id   AF-A0A496TK40-F1
#
_cell.length_a   1.000
_cell.length_b   1.000
_cell.length_c   1.000
_cell.angle_alpha   90.00
_cell.angle_beta   90.00
_cell.angle_gamma   90.00
#
_symmetry.space_group_name_H-M   'P 1'
#
loop_
_entity.id
_entity.type
_entity.pdbx_description
1 polymer ?
#
loop_
_entity_poly.entity_id
_entity_poly.type
_entity_poly.pdbx_seq_one_letter_code
_entity_poly.pdbx_strand_id
1 'polypeptide(L)' 'MNVLYPIFLKLKDKPVIVVGGGKVAYRKVKSLLDAGAKITVVSPELDQDLRDLVEGD' A
#
# COMPACT_ATOMS: atom_id res chain seq x y z
N MET A 1 -7.91 27.70 0.23
CA MET A 1 -7.05 26.84 -0.61
C MET A 1 -6.28 25.92 0.31
N ASN A 2 -6.35 24.60 0.11
CA ASN A 2 -5.54 23.65 0.89
C ASN A 2 -4.22 23.43 0.14
N VAL A 3 -3.17 24.15 0.54
CA VAL A 3 -1.85 24.06 -0.09
C VAL A 3 -1.10 22.90 0.57
N LEU A 4 -0.82 21.85 -0.20
CA LEU A 4 -0.03 20.71 0.27
C LEU A 4 1.46 21.01 0.14
N TYR A 5 2.26 20.52 1.08
CA TYR A 5 3.72 20.57 1.03
C TYR A 5 4.26 19.17 0.67
N PRO A 6 5.00 19.02 -0.44
CA PRO A 6 5.52 17.72 -0.85
C PRO A 6 6.67 17.29 0.08
N ILE A 7 6.67 16.01 0.47
CA ILE A 7 7.75 15.38 1.24
C ILE A 7 8.16 14.06 0.62
N PHE A 8 9.41 13.67 0.82
CA PHE A 8 9.93 12.34 0.47
C PHE A 8 10.15 11.53 1.74
N LEU A 9 9.65 10.29 1.78
CA LEU A 9 9.74 9.40 2.92
C LEU A 9 10.65 8.21 2.62
N LYS A 10 11.55 7.87 3.55
CA LYS A 10 12.34 6.64 3.50
C LYS A 10 11.53 5.49 4.10
N LEU A 11 10.87 4.71 3.24
CA LEU A 11 9.96 3.64 3.67
C LEU A 11 10.59 2.25 3.70
N LYS A 12 11.84 2.10 3.22
CA LYS A 12 12.56 0.83 3.29
C LYS A 12 12.52 0.24 4.70
N ASP A 13 12.04 -0.99 4.80
CA ASP A 13 11.86 -1.76 6.03
C ASP A 13 10.92 -1.14 7.08
N LYS A 14 10.17 -0.09 6.74
CA LYS A 14 9.24 0.58 7.65
C LYS A 14 7.88 -0.11 7.65
N PRO A 15 7.27 -0.35 8.82
CA PRO A 15 5.92 -0.88 8.90
C PRO A 15 4.91 0.14 8.39
N VAL A 16 4.02 -0.28 7.50
CA VAL A 16 2.95 0.54 6.91
C VAL A 16 1.65 -0.27 6.92
N ILE A 17 0.56 0.35 7.37
CA ILE A 17 -0.77 -0.26 7.30
C ILE A 17 -1.56 0.38 6.17
N VAL A 18 -2.16 -0.47 5.32
CA VAL A 18 -3.14 -0.06 4.32
C VAL A 18 -4.50 -0.63 4.73
N VAL A 19 -5.48 0.26 4.92
CA VAL A 19 -6.85 -0.14 5.26
C VAL A 19 -7.72 -0.11 4.01
N GLY A 20 -8.45 -1.20 3.78
CA GLY A 20 -9.26 -1.44 2.59
C GLY A 20 -8.56 -2.34 1.58
N GLY A 21 -9.35 -3.11 0.82
CA GLY A 21 -8.84 -4.12 -0.12
C GLY A 21 -9.22 -3.91 -1.58
N GLY A 22 -9.85 -2.79 -1.93
CA GLY A 22 -10.25 -2.51 -3.31
C GLY A 22 -9.11 -2.07 -4.23
N LYS A 23 -9.44 -1.72 -5.47
CA LYS A 23 -8.48 -1.23 -6.50
C LYS A 23 -7.60 -0.05 -6.05
N VAL A 24 -8.10 0.82 -5.17
CA VAL A 24 -7.31 1.94 -4.63
C VAL A 24 -6.22 1.43 -3.70
N ALA A 25 -6.51 0.42 -2.87
CA ALA A 25 -5.55 -0.22 -2.00
C ALA A 25 -4.47 -0.92 -2.82
N TYR A 26 -4.84 -1.67 -3.85
CA TYR A 26 -3.90 -2.28 -4.80
C TYR A 26 -2.86 -1.28 -5.33
N ARG A 27 -3.31 -0.15 -5.88
CA ARG A 27 -2.40 0.89 -6.41
C ARG A 27 -1.46 1.46 -5.34
N LYS A 28 -1.96 1.64 -4.10
CA LYS A 28 -1.15 2.14 -2.98
C LYS A 28 -0.12 1.10 -2.53
N VAL A 29 -0.55 -0.14 -2.33
CA VAL A 29 0.31 -1.27 -1.93
C VAL A 29 1.45 -1.42 -2.92
N LYS A 30 1.18 -1.42 -4.23
CA LYS A 30 2.21 -1.49 -5.26
C LYS A 30 3.28 -0.39 -5.10
N SER A 31 2.87 0.87 -5.01
CA SER A 31 3.81 1.99 -4.82
C SER A 31 4.58 1.94 -3.50
N LEU A 32 3.99 1.37 -2.45
CA LEU A 32 4.63 1.20 -1.14
C LEU A 32 5.64 0.04 -1.15
N LEU A 33 5.34 -1.05 -1.87
CA LEU A 33 6.26 -2.18 -2.08
C LEU A 33 7.49 -1.72 -2.86
N ASP A 34 7.29 -0.95 -3.94
CA ASP A 34 8.39 -0.36 -4.71
C ASP A 34 9.29 0.53 -3.84
N ALA A 35 8.73 1.18 -2.81
CA ALA A 35 9.47 1.97 -1.82
C ALA A 35 10.14 1.14 -0.71
N GLY A 36 9.98 -0.19 -0.72
CA GLY A 36 10.55 -1.14 0.23
C GLY A 36 9.82 -1.20 1.58
N ALA A 37 8.57 -0.76 1.66
CA ALA A 37 7.79 -0.80 2.90
C ALA A 37 7.44 -2.24 3.32
N LYS A 38 7.33 -2.47 4.63
CA LYS A 38 6.76 -3.70 5.20
C LYS A 38 5.28 -3.48 5.43
N ILE A 39 4.44 -4.03 4.55
CA ILE A 39 3.04 -3.66 4.47
C ILE A 39 2.16 -4.68 5.17
N THR A 40 1.18 -4.19 5.92
CA THR A 40 0.04 -4.97 6.40
C THR A 40 -1.23 -4.41 5.80
N VAL A 41 -1.99 -5.25 5.09
CA VAL A 41 -3.29 -4.88 4.54
C VAL A 41 -4.38 -5.36 5.48
N VAL A 42 -5.32 -4.49 5.85
CA VAL A 42 -6.48 -4.83 6.68
C VAL A 42 -7.76 -4.57 5.91
N SER A 43 -8.48 -5.64 5.56
CA SER A 43 -9.75 -5.58 4.84
C SER A 43 -10.55 -6.87 5.04
N PRO A 44 -11.90 -6.83 5.05
CA PRO A 44 -12.73 -8.04 5.03
C PRO A 44 -12.55 -8.87 3.74
N GLU A 45 -12.33 -8.18 2.61
CA GLU A 45 -12.19 -8.77 1.29
C GLU A 45 -11.08 -8.06 0.50
N LEU A 46 -10.47 -8.74 -0.46
CA LEU A 46 -9.46 -8.19 -1.37
C LEU A 46 -9.97 -8.26 -2.82
N ASP A 47 -9.72 -7.19 -3.57
CA ASP A 47 -9.79 -7.18 -5.03
C ASP A 47 -8.78 -8.19 -5.59
N GLN A 48 -9.11 -8.79 -6.74
CA GLN A 48 -8.32 -9.89 -7.30
C GLN A 48 -6.85 -9.50 -7.52
N ASP A 49 -6.59 -8.30 -8.05
CA ASP A 49 -5.22 -7.85 -8.31
C ASP A 49 -4.41 -7.71 -7.01
N LEU A 50 -5.06 -7.30 -5.92
CA LEU A 50 -4.41 -7.20 -4.60
C LEU A 50 -4.24 -8.57 -3.94
N ARG A 51 -5.17 -9.50 -4.16
CA ARG A 51 -5.06 -10.88 -3.70
C ARG A 51 -3.87 -11.56 -4.36
N ASP A 52 -3.78 -11.50 -5.69
CA ASP A 52 -2.69 -12.11 -6.47
C ASP A 52 -1.33 -11.55 -6.05
N LEU A 53 -1.28 -10.24 -5.75
CA LEU A 53 -0.07 -9.57 -5.27
C LEU A 53 0.38 -10.08 -3.88
N VAL A 54 -0.56 -10.42 -2.99
CA VAL A 54 -0.23 -10.87 -1.62
C VAL A 54 0.05 -12.38 -1.57
N GLU A 55 -0.58 -13.17 -2.44
CA GLU A 55 -0.41 -14.63 -2.52
C GLU A 55 0.80 -15.05 -3.38
N GLY A 56 1.35 -14.14 -4.19
CA GLY A 56 2.47 -14.40 -5.10
C GLY A 56 3.88 -14.19 -4.52
N ASP A 57 4.00 -13.72 -3.28
CA ASP A 57 5.25 -13.67 -2.48
C ASP A 57 5.39 -14.95 -1.62
#